data_AF-A0A2N2M4J3-F1
#
_entry.id   AF-A0A2N2M4J3-F1
#
_cell.length_a   1.000
_cell.length_b   1.000
_cell.length_c   1.000
_cell.angle_alpha   90.00
_cell.angle_beta   90.00
_cell.angle_gamma   90.00
#
_symmetry.space_group_name_H-M   'P 1'
#
loop_
_entity.id
_entity.type
_entity.pdbx_description
1 polymer ?
#
loop_
_entity_poly.entity_id
_entity_poly.type
_entity_poly.pdbx_seq_one_letter_code
_entity_poly.pdbx_strand_id
1 'polypeptide(L)'
;MFNKITIFIATLVFAAVCFCHAFAMNGSDYKTGKLIMAEKANEEQRPVFRVTPRELDLGSVKSGETAFGEFHLNNVVPGTLDWSVSCPDDWESAGDRVINGVTSDVGDSLHVELAIAENIGGLFTTRAQITNYRAVMKMESAGQEIICQKDVKSGAFRNSIRLTSTGGKRTVFVNFGIHMLQDNPLISLNPQRLDFGMHLPGKIISKKIEVTNKGREILRWSVVLPKAIAVSYLKELQNGRFFSFHNEGLPEKGQYFTPEHLKDSMELIGEWTTNNGYPLSKGMASTIKFRFHGTGCSVFMKSHAENSGCSIYLDDILLKLPDMSSGHGEKKELVIAEGLRNGPHSINIVSREGGLELEGVKVFGKEIMQGPRGWITVYPNSGKTLSETDYVNVQLNTSNVAPGSYGDQIVFKSNSGEEKASIFIDVLPDATQKSMDVYLYSKDLDYVFTLNNHVEVATLIKNGYVKEGIAFRLFSPETPGTASFYRWYNPVLKDHYYHYDRSGGGKRLDGYFFEASIGNIATSRMRGTRELYRWVNPSTGRHYYSTDSRGSTGIRKGYRFDGIAGYVR
;
A
#
# COMPACT_ATOMS: atom_id res chain seq x y z
N MET A 1 -11.86 -34.37 -35.77
CA MET A 1 -12.93 -34.13 -36.77
C MET A 1 -12.74 -32.71 -37.30
N PHE A 2 -12.97 -32.43 -38.59
CA PHE A 2 -12.53 -31.19 -39.25
C PHE A 2 -13.63 -30.12 -39.35
N ASN A 3 -13.23 -28.85 -39.20
CA ASN A 3 -13.53 -27.67 -40.05
C ASN A 3 -13.06 -26.41 -39.27
N LYS A 4 -12.23 -25.46 -39.75
CA LYS A 4 -12.00 -24.79 -41.05
C LYS A 4 -13.17 -23.92 -41.55
N ILE A 5 -12.99 -22.60 -41.38
CA ILE A 5 -13.50 -21.44 -42.15
C ILE A 5 -12.79 -20.19 -41.56
N THR A 6 -12.49 -19.08 -42.24
CA THR A 6 -11.88 -18.86 -43.57
C THR A 6 -11.10 -17.53 -43.46
N ILE A 7 -9.91 -17.43 -44.04
CA ILE A 7 -9.09 -16.20 -43.99
C ILE A 7 -9.50 -15.24 -45.10
N PHE A 8 -9.55 -13.93 -44.81
CA PHE A 8 -9.66 -12.89 -45.83
C PHE A 8 -8.51 -11.88 -45.66
N ILE A 9 -7.70 -11.73 -46.70
CA ILE A 9 -6.59 -10.77 -46.77
C ILE A 9 -6.84 -9.91 -48.01
N ALA A 10 -6.86 -8.59 -47.85
CA ALA A 10 -7.07 -7.63 -48.93
C ALA A 10 -5.83 -6.74 -49.08
N THR A 11 -4.85 -7.20 -49.85
CA THR A 11 -3.72 -6.38 -50.33
C THR A 11 -4.16 -5.58 -51.55
N LEU A 12 -3.86 -4.28 -51.60
CA LEU A 12 -4.21 -3.39 -52.70
C LEU A 12 -2.94 -2.63 -53.15
N VAL A 13 -2.60 -2.74 -54.44
CA VAL A 13 -1.34 -2.25 -55.03
C VAL A 13 -1.63 -1.40 -56.27
N PHE A 14 -0.76 -0.42 -56.51
CA PHE A 14 -0.78 0.52 -57.64
C PHE A 14 -0.78 -0.14 -59.03
N ALA A 15 -1.47 0.51 -59.98
CA ALA A 15 -0.89 0.93 -61.26
C ALA A 15 -1.79 1.98 -61.95
N ALA A 16 -1.22 2.85 -62.79
CA ALA A 16 -1.93 3.78 -63.66
C ALA A 16 -1.31 3.78 -65.06
N VAL A 17 -2.12 3.87 -66.12
CA VAL A 17 -1.69 3.99 -67.53
C VAL A 17 -2.66 4.90 -68.30
N CYS A 18 -2.14 5.63 -69.29
CA CYS A 18 -2.86 6.61 -70.13
C CYS A 18 -3.43 5.99 -71.44
N PHE A 19 -3.63 6.87 -72.44
CA PHE A 19 -4.02 6.70 -73.86
C PHE A 19 -5.51 6.93 -74.19
N CYS A 20 -5.90 7.58 -75.31
CA CYS A 20 -5.34 8.70 -76.11
C CYS A 20 -6.26 9.01 -77.32
N HIS A 21 -5.89 9.99 -78.17
CA HIS A 21 -6.42 10.26 -79.53
C HIS A 21 -7.83 10.86 -79.60
N ALA A 22 -8.20 11.69 -80.60
CA ALA A 22 -7.49 12.43 -81.67
C ALA A 22 -8.39 13.66 -82.04
N PHE A 23 -8.02 14.67 -82.85
CA PHE A 23 -7.45 14.67 -84.21
C PHE A 23 -6.79 16.03 -84.53
N ALA A 24 -6.14 16.13 -85.70
CA ALA A 24 -5.58 17.37 -86.24
C ALA A 24 -6.08 17.62 -87.68
N MET A 25 -6.06 18.87 -88.15
CA MET A 25 -5.24 19.32 -89.30
C MET A 25 -5.55 20.76 -89.77
N ASN A 26 -4.47 21.44 -90.21
CA ASN A 26 -4.33 22.51 -91.21
C ASN A 26 -5.37 23.66 -91.36
N GLY A 27 -4.83 24.89 -91.35
CA GLY A 27 -5.43 26.09 -91.93
C GLY A 27 -4.37 27.19 -92.05
N SER A 28 -3.70 27.30 -93.20
CA SER A 28 -2.60 28.24 -93.42
C SER A 28 -3.05 29.51 -94.16
N ASP A 29 -2.53 30.67 -93.75
CA ASP A 29 -2.36 31.78 -94.70
C ASP A 29 -1.13 32.65 -94.36
N TYR A 30 -0.64 33.41 -95.34
CA TYR A 30 0.73 33.95 -95.38
C TYR A 30 0.74 35.40 -95.91
N LYS A 31 1.13 36.39 -95.09
CA LYS A 31 2.34 37.24 -95.30
C LYS A 31 2.42 38.56 -94.49
N THR A 32 3.65 38.78 -94.00
CA THR A 32 4.35 40.07 -93.82
C THR A 32 3.66 41.24 -93.10
N GLY A 33 3.93 41.35 -91.79
CA GLY A 33 4.06 42.62 -91.06
C GLY A 33 5.43 42.64 -90.34
N LYS A 34 6.10 43.80 -90.30
CA LYS A 34 7.48 44.04 -89.82
C LYS A 34 7.97 43.14 -88.66
N LEU A 35 9.23 42.71 -88.77
CA LEU A 35 10.08 42.43 -87.61
C LEU A 35 10.11 43.66 -86.70
N ILE A 36 9.48 43.55 -85.54
CA ILE A 36 9.80 44.32 -84.34
C ILE A 36 10.48 43.31 -83.41
N MET A 37 11.68 43.61 -82.94
CA MET A 37 12.27 42.83 -81.85
C MET A 37 11.52 43.16 -80.57
N ALA A 38 10.51 42.34 -80.23
CA ALA A 38 10.02 42.28 -78.88
C ALA A 38 11.16 41.73 -78.01
N GLU A 39 11.62 42.52 -77.03
CA GLU A 39 12.50 42.01 -76.00
C GLU A 39 11.84 40.80 -75.35
N LYS A 40 12.60 39.72 -75.18
CA LYS A 40 12.13 38.54 -74.47
C LYS A 40 12.13 38.87 -72.98
N ALA A 41 11.09 39.60 -72.55
CA ALA A 41 10.82 39.90 -71.16
C ALA A 41 10.90 38.59 -70.37
N ASN A 42 11.93 38.48 -69.55
CA ASN A 42 12.16 37.30 -68.74
C ASN A 42 11.10 37.34 -67.63
N GLU A 43 10.07 36.49 -67.71
CA GLU A 43 9.14 36.32 -66.60
C GLU A 43 9.94 35.79 -65.41
N GLU A 44 10.32 36.69 -64.50
CA GLU A 44 10.98 36.35 -63.26
C GLU A 44 10.10 35.35 -62.51
N GLN A 45 10.55 34.09 -62.48
CA GLN A 45 9.81 33.02 -61.83
C GLN A 45 9.76 33.31 -60.33
N ARG A 46 8.64 33.89 -59.90
CA ARG A 46 8.44 34.31 -58.51
C ARG A 46 8.67 33.09 -57.60
N PRO A 47 9.47 33.22 -56.54
CA PRO A 47 9.84 32.08 -55.73
C PRO A 47 8.60 31.49 -55.05
N VAL A 48 8.57 30.16 -54.91
CA VAL A 48 7.39 29.43 -54.44
C VAL A 48 7.76 28.71 -53.15
N PHE A 49 7.36 29.31 -52.03
CA PHE A 49 7.65 28.75 -50.71
C PHE A 49 6.79 27.51 -50.43
N ARG A 50 7.45 26.40 -50.13
CA ARG A 50 6.87 25.13 -49.72
C ARG A 50 7.37 24.77 -48.33
N VAL A 51 6.47 24.21 -47.54
CA VAL A 51 6.77 23.60 -46.23
C VAL A 51 6.25 22.16 -46.24
N THR A 52 7.00 21.21 -45.69
CA THR A 52 6.63 19.79 -45.61
C THR A 52 7.17 19.18 -44.31
N PRO A 53 6.34 18.54 -43.47
CA PRO A 53 4.89 18.35 -43.59
C PRO A 53 4.12 19.68 -43.46
N ARG A 54 2.78 19.65 -43.59
CA ARG A 54 1.92 20.80 -43.26
C ARG A 54 1.41 20.77 -41.82
N GLU A 55 1.58 19.63 -41.17
CA GLU A 55 1.02 19.30 -39.87
C GLU A 55 1.95 18.29 -39.22
N LEU A 56 2.40 18.58 -38.00
CA LEU A 56 3.32 17.79 -37.21
C LEU A 56 2.55 17.28 -35.98
N ASP A 57 2.42 15.96 -35.85
CA ASP A 57 1.78 15.33 -34.69
C ASP A 57 2.86 14.82 -33.73
N LEU A 58 2.90 15.41 -32.53
CA LEU A 58 3.82 15.05 -31.46
C LEU A 58 3.22 14.01 -30.50
N GLY A 59 1.98 13.57 -30.74
CA GLY A 59 1.30 12.58 -29.91
C GLY A 59 0.91 13.10 -28.53
N SER A 60 0.93 12.22 -27.53
CA SER A 60 0.58 12.56 -26.14
C SER A 60 1.84 12.82 -25.32
N VAL A 61 1.97 14.03 -24.75
CA VAL A 61 3.13 14.51 -23.99
C VAL A 61 2.75 14.72 -22.53
N LYS A 62 3.49 14.08 -21.61
CA LYS A 62 3.27 14.17 -20.15
C LYS A 62 4.01 15.36 -19.55
N SER A 63 3.62 15.74 -18.32
CA SER A 63 4.44 16.63 -17.49
C SER A 63 5.85 16.05 -17.31
N GLY A 64 6.88 16.85 -17.55
CA GLY A 64 8.29 16.43 -17.52
C GLY A 64 8.76 15.67 -18.78
N GLU A 65 7.90 15.53 -19.80
CA GLU A 65 8.23 14.88 -21.08
C GLU A 65 8.42 15.95 -22.17
N THR A 66 9.33 15.65 -23.11
CA THR A 66 9.63 16.44 -24.29
C THR A 66 9.33 15.61 -25.54
N ALA A 67 8.61 16.19 -26.50
CA ALA A 67 8.44 15.65 -27.84
C ALA A 67 9.01 16.62 -28.88
N PHE A 68 9.39 16.13 -30.06
CA PHE A 68 10.06 16.94 -31.08
C PHE A 68 9.73 16.48 -32.50
N GLY A 69 10.01 17.35 -33.47
CA GLY A 69 9.94 17.08 -34.90
C GLY A 69 10.51 18.23 -35.72
N GLU A 70 10.28 18.23 -37.04
CA GLU A 70 10.79 19.28 -37.92
C GLU A 70 9.85 19.59 -39.09
N PHE A 71 10.01 20.79 -39.65
CA PHE A 71 9.44 21.21 -40.91
C PHE A 71 10.55 21.51 -41.91
N HIS A 72 10.60 20.77 -43.02
CA HIS A 72 11.46 21.09 -44.14
C HIS A 72 10.85 22.25 -44.95
N LEU A 73 11.67 23.25 -45.23
CA LEU A 73 11.37 24.48 -45.94
C LEU A 73 12.12 24.48 -47.26
N ASN A 74 11.47 24.73 -48.41
CA ASN A 74 12.21 24.97 -49.65
C ASN A 74 11.53 25.92 -50.62
N ASN A 75 12.34 26.51 -51.50
CA ASN A 75 11.88 27.18 -52.71
C ASN A 75 11.72 26.13 -53.82
N VAL A 76 10.55 26.04 -54.44
CA VAL A 76 10.29 25.07 -55.53
C VAL A 76 10.86 25.56 -56.88
N VAL A 77 11.32 26.81 -56.95
CA VAL A 77 11.91 27.47 -58.12
C VAL A 77 13.42 27.66 -57.89
N PRO A 78 14.29 27.56 -58.91
CA PRO A 78 15.71 27.88 -58.77
C PRO A 78 15.94 29.30 -58.23
N GLY A 79 16.86 29.43 -57.28
CA GLY A 79 17.17 30.69 -56.59
C GLY A 79 16.75 30.70 -55.12
N THR A 80 17.14 31.76 -54.41
CA THR A 80 16.94 31.91 -52.96
C THR A 80 15.63 32.63 -52.61
N LEU A 81 15.11 32.34 -51.43
CA LEU A 81 13.93 32.96 -50.84
C LEU A 81 14.16 33.21 -49.35
N ASP A 82 13.98 34.46 -48.93
CA ASP A 82 13.96 34.87 -47.53
C ASP A 82 12.64 34.45 -46.88
N TRP A 83 12.73 33.88 -45.68
CA TRP A 83 11.60 33.42 -44.88
C TRP A 83 11.77 33.81 -43.41
N SER A 84 10.65 33.93 -42.68
CA SER A 84 10.67 34.22 -41.25
C SER A 84 9.50 33.59 -40.49
N VAL A 85 9.71 33.34 -39.19
CA VAL A 85 8.73 32.75 -38.27
C VAL A 85 8.82 33.37 -36.87
N SER A 86 7.67 33.57 -36.24
CA SER A 86 7.48 34.03 -34.86
C SER A 86 6.77 32.95 -34.03
N CYS A 87 6.60 33.18 -32.73
CA CYS A 87 5.67 32.39 -31.93
C CYS A 87 4.23 32.42 -32.51
N PRO A 88 3.41 31.39 -32.25
CA PRO A 88 1.98 31.41 -32.56
C PRO A 88 1.27 32.60 -31.89
N ASP A 89 0.17 33.06 -32.49
CA ASP A 89 -0.50 34.33 -32.12
C ASP A 89 -1.02 34.38 -30.67
N ASP A 90 -1.12 33.22 -30.01
CA ASP A 90 -1.67 33.04 -28.66
C ASP A 90 -0.70 32.36 -27.68
N TRP A 91 0.61 32.49 -27.93
CA TRP A 91 1.72 32.07 -27.04
C TRP A 91 2.60 33.28 -26.68
N GLU A 92 3.09 33.32 -25.44
CA GLU A 92 4.02 34.35 -24.97
C GLU A 92 5.45 34.07 -25.46
N SER A 93 6.19 35.09 -25.89
CA SER A 93 7.60 34.98 -26.31
C SER A 93 8.55 35.71 -25.37
N ALA A 94 9.83 35.32 -25.37
CA ALA A 94 10.89 36.06 -24.69
C ALA A 94 11.32 37.33 -25.47
N GLY A 95 10.38 38.27 -25.61
CA GLY A 95 10.48 39.47 -26.46
C GLY A 95 10.11 39.23 -27.92
N ASP A 96 10.19 40.27 -28.76
CA ASP A 96 9.85 40.25 -30.20
C ASP A 96 10.91 39.53 -31.06
N ARG A 97 11.29 38.31 -30.65
CA ARG A 97 12.20 37.46 -31.41
C ARG A 97 11.48 36.89 -32.63
N VAL A 98 12.19 36.86 -33.75
CA VAL A 98 11.76 36.28 -35.03
C VAL A 98 12.96 35.53 -35.60
N ILE A 99 12.80 34.26 -35.96
CA ILE A 99 13.81 33.52 -36.72
C ILE A 99 13.68 33.97 -38.18
N ASN A 100 14.81 34.31 -38.81
CA ASN A 100 14.88 34.71 -40.22
C ASN A 100 15.90 33.83 -40.94
N GLY A 101 15.52 33.22 -42.06
CA GLY A 101 16.36 32.31 -42.84
C GLY A 101 16.26 32.56 -44.33
N VAL A 102 17.13 31.90 -45.10
CA VAL A 102 17.16 31.96 -46.56
C VAL A 102 17.27 30.54 -47.09
N THR A 103 16.29 30.11 -47.88
CA THR A 103 16.22 28.75 -48.43
C THR A 103 16.28 28.75 -49.95
N SER A 104 16.79 27.68 -50.55
CA SER A 104 16.73 27.42 -52.00
C SER A 104 15.95 26.13 -52.29
N ASP A 105 16.16 25.57 -53.47
CA ASP A 105 15.79 24.21 -53.87
C ASP A 105 16.35 23.10 -52.96
N VAL A 106 17.59 23.26 -52.45
CA VAL A 106 18.26 22.33 -51.52
C VAL A 106 17.49 22.19 -50.21
N GLY A 107 16.84 23.27 -49.77
CA GLY A 107 16.03 23.33 -48.56
C GLY A 107 16.76 23.75 -47.28
N ASP A 108 15.96 23.95 -46.24
CA ASP A 108 16.30 24.39 -44.88
C ASP A 108 15.35 23.65 -43.90
N SER A 109 15.67 23.55 -42.61
CA SER A 109 14.86 22.81 -41.62
C SER A 109 14.60 23.65 -40.37
N LEU A 110 13.31 23.85 -40.07
CA LEU A 110 12.85 24.41 -38.79
C LEU A 110 12.56 23.26 -37.82
N HIS A 111 13.43 23.07 -36.83
CA HIS A 111 13.20 22.12 -35.74
C HIS A 111 12.17 22.68 -34.76
N VAL A 112 11.33 21.80 -34.20
CA VAL A 112 10.31 22.15 -33.20
C VAL A 112 10.38 21.15 -32.05
N GLU A 113 10.67 21.66 -30.85
CA GLU A 113 10.70 20.93 -29.59
C GLU A 113 9.55 21.44 -28.70
N LEU A 114 8.83 20.54 -28.05
CA LEU A 114 7.74 20.84 -27.13
C LEU A 114 7.95 20.08 -25.81
N ALA A 115 8.22 20.84 -24.74
CA ALA A 115 8.27 20.34 -23.38
C ALA A 115 7.02 20.78 -22.59
N ILE A 116 6.45 19.88 -21.79
CA ILE A 116 5.48 20.27 -20.76
C ILE A 116 6.22 20.39 -19.44
N ALA A 117 6.50 21.62 -19.01
CA ALA A 117 7.36 21.87 -17.87
C ALA A 117 6.81 21.21 -16.59
N GLU A 118 7.70 20.58 -15.81
CA GLU A 118 7.32 20.11 -14.47
C GLU A 118 6.89 21.30 -13.63
N ASN A 119 5.63 21.29 -13.21
CA ASN A 119 5.12 22.31 -12.30
C ASN A 119 5.69 22.03 -10.91
N ILE A 120 6.83 22.66 -10.60
CA ILE A 120 7.35 22.79 -9.24
C ILE A 120 6.39 23.68 -8.46
N GLY A 121 5.26 23.09 -8.08
CA GLY A 121 4.24 23.75 -7.31
C GLY A 121 4.84 24.31 -6.02
N GLY A 122 4.57 25.58 -5.73
CA GLY A 122 4.86 26.14 -4.42
C GLY A 122 4.22 25.28 -3.32
N LEU A 123 4.85 25.25 -2.14
CA LEU A 123 4.71 24.30 -1.02
C LEU A 123 3.29 23.86 -0.56
N PHE A 124 2.23 24.44 -1.12
CA PHE A 124 0.84 24.28 -0.71
C PHE A 124 -0.11 23.82 -1.83
N THR A 125 0.37 23.55 -3.05
CA THR A 125 -0.48 22.98 -4.12
C THR A 125 -0.49 21.45 -4.08
N THR A 126 -1.66 20.87 -3.83
CA THR A 126 -1.82 19.41 -3.90
C THR A 126 -1.82 18.93 -5.35
N ARG A 127 -1.33 17.71 -5.61
CA ARG A 127 -1.29 17.09 -6.96
C ARG A 127 -2.68 16.97 -7.63
N ALA A 128 -3.77 17.19 -6.90
CA ALA A 128 -5.14 17.21 -7.41
C ALA A 128 -5.61 18.58 -7.96
N GLN A 129 -4.80 19.65 -7.85
CA GLN A 129 -5.18 21.02 -8.25
C GLN A 129 -4.46 21.57 -9.49
N ILE A 130 -3.70 20.75 -10.23
CA ILE A 130 -3.06 21.17 -11.50
C ILE A 130 -4.14 21.38 -12.58
N THR A 131 -4.67 22.60 -12.66
CA THR A 131 -5.70 23.00 -13.64
C THR A 131 -5.11 23.46 -14.98
N ASN A 132 -3.88 24.01 -14.94
CA ASN A 132 -3.10 24.44 -16.10
C ASN A 132 -1.67 23.84 -16.02
N TYR A 133 -1.10 23.55 -17.19
CA TYR A 133 0.28 23.14 -17.45
C TYR A 133 0.99 24.25 -18.23
N ARG A 134 2.28 24.47 -17.98
CA ARG A 134 3.11 25.38 -18.78
C ARG A 134 3.71 24.61 -19.95
N ALA A 135 3.11 24.75 -21.14
CA ALA A 135 3.69 24.23 -22.36
C ALA A 135 4.79 25.20 -22.85
N VAL A 136 5.94 24.66 -23.22
CA VAL A 136 7.09 25.41 -23.74
C VAL A 136 7.47 24.83 -25.08
N MET A 137 7.34 25.63 -26.14
CA MET A 137 7.70 25.27 -27.51
C MET A 137 8.95 26.04 -27.90
N LYS A 138 10.07 25.33 -28.08
CA LYS A 138 11.27 25.88 -28.71
C LYS A 138 11.19 25.61 -30.22
N MET A 139 11.55 26.60 -31.02
CA MET A 139 11.82 26.42 -32.44
C MET A 139 13.25 26.87 -32.76
N GLU A 140 13.94 26.14 -33.64
CA GLU A 140 15.34 26.40 -33.99
C GLU A 140 15.59 26.20 -35.49
N SER A 141 16.37 27.12 -36.10
CA SER A 141 16.80 27.04 -37.49
C SER A 141 18.13 27.76 -37.65
N ALA A 142 19.12 27.15 -38.32
CA ALA A 142 20.43 27.77 -38.61
C ALA A 142 21.14 28.45 -37.40
N GLY A 143 20.98 27.90 -36.20
CA GLY A 143 21.56 28.45 -34.95
C GLY A 143 20.82 29.65 -34.35
N GLN A 144 19.68 30.06 -34.91
CA GLN A 144 18.74 30.97 -34.27
C GLN A 144 17.66 30.16 -33.54
N GLU A 145 17.36 30.54 -32.29
CA GLU A 145 16.29 29.95 -31.49
C GLU A 145 15.25 30.97 -31.03
N ILE A 146 14.01 30.51 -30.90
CA ILE A 146 12.91 31.21 -30.24
C ILE A 146 12.22 30.25 -29.27
N ILE A 147 11.88 30.76 -28.09
CA ILE A 147 11.15 30.02 -27.06
C ILE A 147 9.80 30.70 -26.85
N CYS A 148 8.74 29.93 -27.07
CA CYS A 148 7.35 30.30 -26.90
C CYS A 148 6.78 29.53 -25.70
N GLN A 149 5.95 30.15 -24.89
CA GLN A 149 5.36 29.53 -23.71
C GLN A 149 3.87 29.85 -23.56
N LYS A 150 3.09 28.91 -23.00
CA LYS A 150 1.64 29.10 -22.81
C LYS A 150 1.10 28.24 -21.68
N ASP A 151 0.16 28.81 -20.92
CA ASP A 151 -0.65 28.06 -19.97
C ASP A 151 -1.81 27.36 -20.68
N VAL A 152 -1.84 26.03 -20.61
CA VAL A 152 -2.83 25.17 -21.28
C VAL A 152 -3.42 24.16 -20.31
N LYS A 153 -4.66 23.71 -20.55
CA LYS A 153 -5.27 22.65 -19.73
C LYS A 153 -4.88 21.27 -20.24
N SER A 154 -5.36 20.20 -19.60
CA SER A 154 -5.42 18.89 -20.26
C SER A 154 -6.39 18.93 -21.44
N GLY A 155 -6.05 18.29 -22.54
CA GLY A 155 -6.84 18.25 -23.77
C GLY A 155 -5.98 17.94 -25.01
N ALA A 156 -6.60 17.96 -26.18
CA ALA A 156 -5.92 17.93 -27.47
C ALA A 156 -5.74 19.37 -28.00
N PHE A 157 -4.56 19.66 -28.52
CA PHE A 157 -4.14 20.99 -29.00
C PHE A 157 -3.70 20.94 -30.45
N ARG A 158 -3.95 22.03 -31.18
CA ARG A 158 -3.63 22.22 -32.59
C ARG A 158 -3.23 23.67 -32.81
N ASN A 159 -1.94 23.95 -32.74
CA ASN A 159 -1.40 25.31 -32.74
C ASN A 159 -0.94 25.70 -34.15
N SER A 160 -1.28 26.89 -34.62
CA SER A 160 -0.91 27.38 -35.96
C SER A 160 0.37 28.20 -35.92
N ILE A 161 1.43 27.72 -36.59
CA ILE A 161 2.67 28.47 -36.84
C ILE A 161 2.55 29.17 -38.19
N ARG A 162 2.77 30.48 -38.21
CA ARG A 162 2.71 31.31 -39.42
C ARG A 162 4.13 31.60 -39.92
N LEU A 163 4.46 31.09 -41.10
CA LEU A 163 5.70 31.43 -41.80
C LEU A 163 5.41 32.45 -42.91
N THR A 164 6.20 33.52 -42.96
CA THR A 164 6.14 34.54 -44.03
C THR A 164 7.38 34.42 -44.91
N SER A 165 7.24 34.67 -46.21
CA SER A 165 8.36 34.70 -47.15
C SER A 165 8.09 35.65 -48.31
N THR A 166 9.12 35.97 -49.10
CA THR A 166 8.99 36.72 -50.37
C THR A 166 8.11 35.97 -51.39
N GLY A 167 8.08 34.63 -51.32
CA GLY A 167 7.20 33.74 -52.09
C GLY A 167 5.81 33.50 -51.48
N GLY A 168 5.41 34.30 -50.49
CA GLY A 168 4.09 34.26 -49.87
C GLY A 168 4.05 33.69 -48.45
N LYS A 169 2.85 33.60 -47.88
CA LYS A 169 2.62 33.14 -46.49
C LYS A 169 2.16 31.69 -46.46
N ARG A 170 2.59 30.95 -45.43
CA ARG A 170 2.20 29.56 -45.14
C ARG A 170 1.82 29.44 -43.66
N THR A 171 0.79 28.64 -43.40
CA THR A 171 0.44 28.21 -42.04
C THR A 171 0.65 26.71 -41.96
N VAL A 172 1.38 26.26 -40.95
CA VAL A 172 1.51 24.86 -40.56
C VAL A 172 0.97 24.65 -39.15
N PHE A 173 0.73 23.40 -38.78
CA PHE A 173 0.10 23.06 -37.51
C PHE A 173 0.98 22.11 -36.68
N VAL A 174 1.01 22.33 -35.36
CA VAL A 174 1.61 21.41 -34.39
C VAL A 174 0.53 20.88 -33.48
N ASN A 175 0.34 19.57 -33.51
CA ASN A 175 -0.66 18.83 -32.74
C ASN A 175 0.00 18.10 -31.57
N PHE A 176 -0.68 18.11 -30.42
CA PHE A 176 -0.27 17.33 -29.24
C PHE A 176 -1.45 17.13 -28.28
N GLY A 177 -1.36 16.10 -27.43
CA GLY A 177 -2.31 15.84 -26.34
C GLY A 177 -1.64 15.93 -24.97
N ILE A 178 -2.32 16.55 -24.00
CA ILE A 178 -1.95 16.55 -22.58
C ILE A 178 -3.07 15.87 -21.79
N HIS A 179 -2.78 14.72 -21.17
CA HIS A 179 -3.73 14.00 -20.29
C HIS A 179 -3.54 14.42 -18.84
N MET A 180 -4.57 14.31 -17.98
CA MET A 180 -4.33 14.51 -16.55
C MET A 180 -3.56 13.33 -15.96
N LEU A 181 -2.71 13.61 -14.97
CA LEU A 181 -2.06 12.58 -14.14
C LEU A 181 -3.06 11.63 -13.45
N GLN A 182 -4.32 12.08 -13.24
CA GLN A 182 -5.42 11.28 -12.69
C GLN A 182 -6.20 10.46 -13.74
N ASP A 183 -6.03 10.70 -15.04
CA ASP A 183 -6.74 9.91 -16.06
C ASP A 183 -6.05 8.54 -16.22
N ASN A 184 -4.71 8.53 -16.22
CA ASN A 184 -3.89 7.31 -16.13
C ASN A 184 -4.34 6.39 -14.97
N PRO A 185 -4.24 5.05 -15.09
CA PRO A 185 -4.52 4.16 -13.99
C PRO A 185 -3.53 4.40 -12.84
N LEU A 186 -3.95 4.14 -11.59
CA LEU A 186 -3.09 4.29 -10.41
C LEU A 186 -3.44 3.22 -9.37
N ILE A 187 -2.55 2.25 -9.18
CA ILE A 187 -2.73 1.19 -8.18
C ILE A 187 -2.66 1.73 -6.75
N SER A 188 -3.52 1.23 -5.87
CA SER A 188 -3.53 1.54 -4.44
C SER A 188 -3.90 0.31 -3.63
N LEU A 189 -2.98 -0.11 -2.74
CA LEU A 189 -3.13 -1.30 -1.90
C LEU A 189 -3.55 -0.95 -0.47
N ASN A 190 -4.54 -1.68 0.06
CA ASN A 190 -4.98 -1.52 1.44
C ASN A 190 -5.24 -2.87 2.14
N PRO A 191 -4.51 -3.23 3.21
CA PRO A 191 -3.31 -2.58 3.72
C PRO A 191 -2.09 -2.83 2.82
N GLN A 192 -1.09 -1.95 2.91
CA GLN A 192 0.22 -2.13 2.26
C GLN A 192 1.17 -3.02 3.11
N ARG A 193 0.78 -3.32 4.36
CA ARG A 193 1.57 -4.09 5.34
C ARG A 193 0.67 -5.11 6.02
N LEU A 194 0.95 -6.40 5.81
CA LEU A 194 0.22 -7.51 6.43
C LEU A 194 0.99 -8.07 7.62
N ASP A 195 0.54 -7.74 8.83
CA ASP A 195 0.95 -8.45 10.05
C ASP A 195 0.06 -9.69 10.24
N PHE A 196 0.67 -10.87 10.14
CA PHE A 196 0.05 -12.17 10.45
C PHE A 196 0.21 -12.57 11.93
N GLY A 197 0.74 -11.69 12.78
CA GLY A 197 0.80 -11.87 14.22
C GLY A 197 1.77 -12.97 14.66
N MET A 198 1.38 -13.68 15.73
CA MET A 198 2.16 -14.73 16.39
C MET A 198 1.47 -16.09 16.25
N HIS A 199 2.15 -17.07 15.66
CA HIS A 199 1.57 -18.38 15.37
C HIS A 199 2.56 -19.53 15.61
N LEU A 200 2.01 -20.71 15.92
CA LEU A 200 2.77 -21.97 15.94
C LEU A 200 3.00 -22.48 14.50
N PRO A 201 3.99 -23.35 14.27
CA PRO A 201 4.14 -24.11 13.02
C PRO A 201 2.90 -24.98 12.72
N GLY A 202 2.76 -25.42 11.46
CA GLY A 202 1.67 -26.30 11.05
C GLY A 202 0.31 -25.62 10.84
N LYS A 203 0.27 -24.30 10.64
CA LYS A 203 -0.95 -23.55 10.34
C LYS A 203 -0.93 -22.99 8.91
N ILE A 204 -2.11 -22.88 8.31
CA ILE A 204 -2.35 -22.03 7.15
C ILE A 204 -3.15 -20.83 7.64
N ILE A 205 -2.66 -19.62 7.38
CA ILE A 205 -3.28 -18.37 7.83
C ILE A 205 -3.52 -17.48 6.62
N SER A 206 -4.69 -16.85 6.53
CA SER A 206 -5.10 -16.03 5.39
C SER A 206 -5.44 -14.60 5.83
N LYS A 207 -4.95 -13.60 5.10
CA LYS A 207 -5.40 -12.21 5.17
C LYS A 207 -5.73 -11.69 3.77
N LYS A 208 -6.21 -10.45 3.66
CA LYS A 208 -6.63 -9.83 2.39
C LYS A 208 -5.90 -8.51 2.15
N ILE A 209 -5.72 -8.19 0.88
CA ILE A 209 -5.33 -6.87 0.38
C ILE A 209 -6.44 -6.42 -0.58
N GLU A 210 -6.99 -5.26 -0.34
CA GLU A 210 -7.83 -4.51 -1.27
C GLU A 210 -6.93 -3.88 -2.33
N VAL A 211 -7.14 -4.23 -3.60
CA VAL A 211 -6.55 -3.54 -4.75
C VAL A 211 -7.60 -2.59 -5.30
N THR A 212 -7.29 -1.30 -5.32
CA THR A 212 -8.16 -0.27 -5.89
C THR A 212 -7.42 0.54 -6.95
N ASN A 213 -8.17 0.98 -7.96
CA ASN A 213 -7.70 1.99 -8.90
C ASN A 213 -8.05 3.39 -8.35
N LYS A 214 -7.09 4.32 -8.39
CA LYS A 214 -7.29 5.75 -8.10
C LYS A 214 -7.22 6.62 -9.36
N GLY A 215 -6.93 6.01 -10.50
CA GLY A 215 -7.02 6.61 -11.83
C GLY A 215 -8.42 6.52 -12.43
N ARG A 216 -8.55 6.79 -13.74
CA ARG A 216 -9.81 6.65 -14.48
C ARG A 216 -9.78 5.61 -15.59
N GLU A 217 -8.62 5.33 -16.17
CA GLU A 217 -8.43 4.19 -17.07
C GLU A 217 -8.37 2.86 -16.31
N ILE A 218 -8.61 1.76 -17.03
CA ILE A 218 -8.58 0.38 -16.48
C ILE A 218 -7.16 0.04 -16.01
N LEU A 219 -7.00 -0.12 -14.70
CA LEU A 219 -5.83 -0.76 -14.10
C LEU A 219 -5.81 -2.24 -14.50
N ARG A 220 -4.67 -2.71 -15.00
CA ARG A 220 -4.39 -4.14 -15.24
C ARG A 220 -3.23 -4.52 -14.35
N TRP A 221 -3.43 -5.48 -13.45
CA TRP A 221 -2.45 -5.81 -12.41
C TRP A 221 -2.16 -7.31 -12.35
N SER A 222 -0.97 -7.65 -11.83
CA SER A 222 -0.48 -9.01 -11.66
C SER A 222 0.46 -9.10 -10.45
N VAL A 223 0.45 -10.24 -9.76
CA VAL A 223 1.25 -10.49 -8.56
C VAL A 223 2.48 -11.32 -8.91
N VAL A 224 3.65 -10.84 -8.50
CA VAL A 224 4.93 -11.54 -8.62
C VAL A 224 5.52 -11.72 -7.22
N LEU A 225 5.75 -12.98 -6.84
CA LEU A 225 6.51 -13.34 -5.64
C LEU A 225 8.02 -13.37 -5.97
N PRO A 226 8.91 -12.86 -5.11
CA PRO A 226 10.36 -12.84 -5.32
C PRO A 226 10.94 -14.26 -5.54
N LYS A 227 11.56 -14.49 -6.71
CA LYS A 227 12.22 -15.77 -7.04
C LYS A 227 13.68 -15.84 -6.57
N ALA A 228 14.33 -14.68 -6.47
CA ALA A 228 15.72 -14.50 -6.10
C ALA A 228 15.89 -13.22 -5.27
N ILE A 229 16.95 -13.17 -4.48
CA ILE A 229 17.18 -12.13 -3.46
C ILE A 229 17.92 -10.95 -4.09
N ALA A 230 17.30 -9.77 -4.10
CA ALA A 230 18.01 -8.52 -4.37
C ALA A 230 18.58 -7.95 -3.06
N VAL A 231 19.77 -7.32 -3.12
CA VAL A 231 20.43 -6.75 -1.92
C VAL A 231 19.64 -5.56 -1.34
N SER A 232 18.95 -4.80 -2.20
CA SER A 232 17.98 -3.76 -1.78
C SER A 232 16.79 -4.34 -1.02
N TYR A 233 16.22 -5.43 -1.53
CA TYR A 233 15.10 -6.15 -0.92
C TYR A 233 15.45 -6.71 0.49
N LEU A 234 16.69 -7.19 0.70
CA LEU A 234 17.15 -7.55 2.05
C LEU A 234 17.19 -6.33 2.97
N LYS A 235 17.75 -5.20 2.54
CA LYS A 235 17.82 -3.98 3.36
C LYS A 235 16.43 -3.44 3.74
N GLU A 236 15.45 -3.52 2.84
CA GLU A 236 14.08 -3.12 3.13
C GLU A 236 13.41 -4.03 4.20
N LEU A 237 13.68 -5.33 4.18
CA LEU A 237 13.08 -6.30 5.12
C LEU A 237 13.83 -6.46 6.45
N GLN A 238 15.16 -6.31 6.46
CA GLN A 238 15.99 -6.44 7.66
C GLN A 238 15.80 -5.26 8.63
N ASN A 239 15.18 -4.16 8.18
CA ASN A 239 14.90 -2.97 9.00
C ASN A 239 13.65 -3.13 9.91
N GLY A 240 13.46 -4.30 10.52
CA GLY A 240 12.60 -4.50 11.69
C GLY A 240 11.20 -5.08 11.48
N ARG A 241 10.55 -5.46 12.60
CA ARG A 241 9.24 -6.12 12.66
C ARG A 241 8.10 -5.10 12.71
N PHE A 242 7.27 -5.02 11.68
CA PHE A 242 6.03 -4.23 11.71
C PHE A 242 4.91 -4.96 12.46
N PHE A 243 4.41 -4.34 13.53
CA PHE A 243 3.22 -4.75 14.28
C PHE A 243 2.03 -3.90 13.84
N SER A 244 0.94 -4.54 13.38
CA SER A 244 -0.23 -3.82 12.89
C SER A 244 -1.23 -3.51 14.00
N PHE A 245 -1.77 -2.28 13.99
CA PHE A 245 -2.90 -1.84 14.81
C PHE A 245 -4.26 -2.17 14.16
N HIS A 246 -4.31 -3.02 13.13
CA HIS A 246 -5.58 -3.50 12.58
C HIS A 246 -6.28 -4.46 13.55
N ASN A 247 -7.53 -4.17 13.92
CA ASN A 247 -8.37 -5.04 14.72
C ASN A 247 -9.44 -5.72 13.83
N GLU A 248 -9.34 -7.04 13.65
CA GLU A 248 -10.24 -7.80 12.79
C GLU A 248 -11.62 -8.01 13.43
N GLY A 249 -12.68 -7.75 12.66
CA GLY A 249 -14.06 -7.95 13.10
C GLY A 249 -14.72 -6.74 13.77
N LEU A 250 -14.02 -5.60 13.91
CA LEU A 250 -14.68 -4.33 14.20
C LEU A 250 -15.51 -3.86 12.99
N PRO A 251 -16.66 -3.19 13.19
CA PRO A 251 -17.39 -2.54 12.11
C PRO A 251 -16.59 -1.36 11.52
N GLU A 252 -16.92 -0.94 10.29
CA GLU A 252 -16.28 0.24 9.66
C GLU A 252 -16.38 1.51 10.50
N LYS A 253 -17.44 1.65 11.30
CA LYS A 253 -17.72 2.79 12.16
C LYS A 253 -18.16 2.29 13.53
N GLY A 254 -17.38 2.63 14.56
CA GLY A 254 -17.58 2.19 15.94
C GLY A 254 -16.44 2.65 16.83
N GLN A 255 -16.48 2.29 18.12
CA GLN A 255 -15.35 2.46 19.03
C GLN A 255 -14.22 1.48 18.69
N TYR A 256 -12.97 1.93 18.79
CA TYR A 256 -11.79 1.08 18.62
C TYR A 256 -11.26 0.60 19.97
N PHE A 257 -10.74 -0.62 20.00
CA PHE A 257 -10.16 -1.28 21.18
C PHE A 257 -8.83 -1.96 20.80
N THR A 258 -7.93 -2.15 21.77
CA THR A 258 -6.63 -2.80 21.54
C THR A 258 -6.83 -4.22 20.97
N PRO A 259 -6.15 -4.58 19.86
CA PRO A 259 -6.19 -5.93 19.29
C PRO A 259 -5.68 -6.98 20.27
N GLU A 260 -6.22 -8.21 20.21
CA GLU A 260 -5.85 -9.30 21.11
C GLU A 260 -4.34 -9.58 21.13
N HIS A 261 -3.67 -9.49 19.98
CA HIS A 261 -2.23 -9.74 19.85
C HIS A 261 -1.34 -8.63 20.41
N LEU A 262 -1.90 -7.49 20.83
CA LEU A 262 -1.15 -6.33 21.34
C LEU A 262 -1.48 -5.95 22.79
N LYS A 263 -2.42 -6.63 23.48
CA LYS A 263 -2.95 -6.20 24.80
C LYS A 263 -1.89 -5.85 25.85
N ASP A 264 -0.82 -6.63 25.96
CA ASP A 264 0.25 -6.38 26.95
C ASP A 264 1.21 -5.25 26.52
N SER A 265 1.28 -4.98 25.22
CA SER A 265 2.16 -3.99 24.58
C SER A 265 1.52 -2.62 24.34
N MET A 266 0.19 -2.54 24.23
CA MET A 266 -0.52 -1.39 23.65
C MET A 266 -1.67 -0.90 24.54
N GLU A 267 -1.55 0.34 25.01
CA GLU A 267 -2.54 1.01 25.85
C GLU A 267 -3.19 2.17 25.09
N LEU A 268 -4.51 2.31 25.26
CA LEU A 268 -5.33 3.35 24.65
C LEU A 268 -5.87 4.30 25.72
N ILE A 269 -5.76 5.61 25.47
CA ILE A 269 -6.31 6.67 26.32
C ILE A 269 -7.05 7.66 25.40
N GLY A 270 -8.21 8.16 25.82
CA GLY A 270 -9.04 9.08 25.02
C GLY A 270 -9.95 8.39 24.00
N GLU A 271 -10.53 9.17 23.09
CA GLU A 271 -11.57 8.70 22.17
C GLU A 271 -11.01 8.22 20.82
N TRP A 272 -10.97 6.89 20.69
CA TRP A 272 -10.57 6.20 19.47
C TRP A 272 -11.77 5.53 18.80
N THR A 273 -11.92 5.79 17.50
CA THR A 273 -12.87 5.06 16.64
C THR A 273 -12.16 4.24 15.58
N THR A 274 -12.84 3.24 15.03
CA THR A 274 -12.33 2.44 13.91
C THR A 274 -12.57 3.15 12.58
N ASN A 275 -11.58 3.07 11.68
CA ASN A 275 -11.72 3.28 10.25
C ASN A 275 -11.08 2.09 9.53
N ASN A 276 -11.88 1.27 8.83
CA ASN A 276 -11.46 -0.02 8.25
C ASN A 276 -10.55 -0.87 9.18
N GLY A 277 -10.94 -0.99 10.46
CA GLY A 277 -10.24 -1.77 11.48
C GLY A 277 -9.06 -1.07 12.17
N TYR A 278 -8.63 0.11 11.69
CA TYR A 278 -7.54 0.89 12.28
C TYR A 278 -8.02 1.98 13.26
N PRO A 279 -7.20 2.35 14.27
CA PRO A 279 -7.51 3.45 15.18
C PRO A 279 -7.44 4.82 14.48
N LEU A 280 -8.52 5.59 14.61
CA LEU A 280 -8.69 6.97 14.16
C LEU A 280 -9.06 7.87 15.37
N SER A 281 -8.30 8.93 15.60
CA SER A 281 -8.55 9.87 16.71
C SER A 281 -9.80 10.73 16.47
N LYS A 282 -10.64 10.92 17.50
CA LYS A 282 -11.80 11.83 17.44
C LYS A 282 -11.62 13.19 18.10
N GLY A 283 -10.54 13.40 18.83
CA GLY A 283 -10.27 14.69 19.48
C GLY A 283 -8.81 14.89 19.87
N MET A 284 -8.57 15.95 20.61
CA MET A 284 -7.27 16.28 21.18
C MET A 284 -6.86 15.25 22.26
N ALA A 285 -5.55 15.12 22.50
CA ALA A 285 -4.95 14.32 23.58
C ALA A 285 -5.30 12.81 23.59
N SER A 286 -5.92 12.28 22.53
CA SER A 286 -6.13 10.84 22.39
C SER A 286 -4.77 10.18 22.15
N THR A 287 -4.42 9.23 23.01
CA THR A 287 -3.05 8.71 23.12
C THR A 287 -3.02 7.20 22.89
N ILE A 288 -2.03 6.74 22.12
CA ILE A 288 -1.61 5.34 22.08
C ILE A 288 -0.23 5.24 22.73
N LYS A 289 -0.09 4.43 23.79
CA LYS A 289 1.22 4.02 24.32
C LYS A 289 1.55 2.62 23.80
N PHE A 290 2.71 2.47 23.18
CA PHE A 290 3.20 1.20 22.64
C PHE A 290 4.58 0.86 23.23
N ARG A 291 4.66 -0.28 23.93
CA ARG A 291 5.87 -0.85 24.51
C ARG A 291 6.53 -1.78 23.50
N PHE A 292 7.84 -1.70 23.36
CA PHE A 292 8.60 -2.57 22.46
C PHE A 292 9.94 -2.98 23.09
N HIS A 293 10.59 -3.97 22.48
CA HIS A 293 11.98 -4.33 22.78
C HIS A 293 12.78 -4.30 21.47
N GLY A 294 13.87 -3.55 21.42
CA GLY A 294 14.63 -3.35 20.19
C GLY A 294 15.62 -2.19 20.25
N THR A 295 16.12 -1.77 19.08
CA THR A 295 17.11 -0.69 18.91
C THR A 295 16.54 0.59 18.29
N GLY A 296 15.21 0.71 18.22
CA GLY A 296 14.51 1.86 17.64
C GLY A 296 13.16 1.47 17.04
N CYS A 297 12.47 2.43 16.44
CA CYS A 297 11.20 2.17 15.75
C CYS A 297 10.81 3.26 14.74
N SER A 298 9.89 2.93 13.83
CA SER A 298 9.11 3.87 13.02
C SER A 298 7.60 3.64 13.16
N VAL A 299 6.81 4.70 13.01
CA VAL A 299 5.34 4.69 13.10
C VAL A 299 4.76 4.91 11.71
N PHE A 300 3.70 4.17 11.37
CA PHE A 300 2.96 4.32 10.13
C PHE A 300 1.62 4.99 10.41
N MET A 301 1.40 6.13 9.76
CA MET A 301 0.24 6.99 10.03
C MET A 301 -0.34 7.61 8.76
N LYS A 302 -1.56 8.10 8.87
CA LYS A 302 -2.29 8.78 7.79
C LYS A 302 -3.14 9.91 8.37
N SER A 303 -3.06 11.08 7.74
CA SER A 303 -3.72 12.31 8.19
C SER A 303 -4.98 12.57 7.36
N HIS A 304 -6.15 12.62 8.00
CA HIS A 304 -7.47 12.88 7.37
C HIS A 304 -7.99 14.31 7.61
N ALA A 305 -7.19 15.19 8.21
CA ALA A 305 -7.47 16.62 8.30
C ALA A 305 -6.17 17.41 8.13
N GLU A 306 -6.24 18.64 7.61
CA GLU A 306 -5.06 19.46 7.29
C GLU A 306 -4.19 19.76 8.53
N ASN A 307 -4.82 19.84 9.72
CA ASN A 307 -4.15 20.04 11.02
C ASN A 307 -3.93 18.74 11.83
N SER A 308 -4.19 17.54 11.27
CA SER A 308 -4.12 16.27 12.01
C SER A 308 -2.69 15.80 12.32
N GLY A 309 -2.02 16.54 13.21
CA GLY A 309 -0.68 16.25 13.73
C GLY A 309 -0.70 15.48 15.06
N CYS A 310 0.49 15.02 15.47
CA CYS A 310 0.72 14.37 16.75
C CYS A 310 1.92 14.99 17.49
N SER A 311 2.01 14.70 18.79
CA SER A 311 3.22 14.83 19.58
C SER A 311 3.67 13.43 20.00
N ILE A 312 4.93 13.09 19.71
CA ILE A 312 5.47 11.76 20.01
C ILE A 312 6.52 11.87 21.11
N TYR A 313 6.39 10.99 22.09
CA TYR A 313 7.33 10.82 23.18
C TYR A 313 8.00 9.46 23.04
N LEU A 314 9.31 9.39 23.31
CA LEU A 314 10.06 8.14 23.43
C LEU A 314 10.62 8.08 24.85
N ASP A 315 10.31 7.01 25.57
CA ASP A 315 10.62 6.83 27.00
C ASP A 315 10.23 8.07 27.83
N ASP A 316 9.02 8.55 27.55
CA ASP A 316 8.38 9.75 28.11
C ASP A 316 9.10 11.09 27.83
N ILE A 317 10.15 11.11 27.00
CA ILE A 317 10.82 12.32 26.47
C ILE A 317 10.15 12.78 25.17
N LEU A 318 9.67 14.03 25.12
CA LEU A 318 9.07 14.63 23.91
C LEU A 318 10.10 14.80 22.79
N LEU A 319 9.81 14.26 21.60
CA LEU A 319 10.65 14.38 20.42
C LEU A 319 10.29 15.60 19.56
N LYS A 320 11.32 16.29 19.07
CA LYS A 320 11.19 17.36 18.05
C LYS A 320 11.31 16.75 16.66
N LEU A 321 10.22 16.16 16.17
CA LEU A 321 10.11 15.63 14.82
C LEU A 321 9.69 16.74 13.83
N PRO A 322 9.96 16.62 12.52
CA PRO A 322 9.54 17.61 11.53
C PRO A 322 8.02 17.78 11.50
N ASP A 323 7.53 18.99 11.21
CA ASP A 323 6.09 19.23 11.13
C ASP A 323 5.45 18.36 10.05
N MET A 324 4.30 17.76 10.40
CA MET A 324 3.71 16.66 9.64
C MET A 324 2.73 17.12 8.56
N SER A 325 2.86 18.37 8.10
CA SER A 325 2.08 18.96 7.01
C SER A 325 2.36 18.24 5.68
N SER A 326 1.56 17.22 5.40
CA SER A 326 1.57 16.39 4.18
C SER A 326 0.11 16.11 3.78
N GLY A 327 -0.14 15.84 2.50
CA GLY A 327 -1.48 15.92 1.92
C GLY A 327 -2.53 15.00 2.56
N HIS A 328 -3.79 15.48 2.61
CA HIS A 328 -4.94 14.74 3.13
C HIS A 328 -5.03 13.33 2.52
N GLY A 329 -4.84 12.31 3.36
CA GLY A 329 -5.00 10.90 3.03
C GLY A 329 -3.74 10.15 2.59
N GLU A 330 -2.57 10.80 2.53
CA GLU A 330 -1.30 10.10 2.24
C GLU A 330 -0.85 9.22 3.42
N LYS A 331 -0.28 8.04 3.12
CA LYS A 331 0.31 7.13 4.10
C LYS A 331 1.78 7.49 4.32
N LYS A 332 2.20 7.70 5.57
CA LYS A 332 3.54 8.19 5.92
C LYS A 332 4.21 7.30 6.95
N GLU A 333 5.45 6.89 6.67
CA GLU A 333 6.36 6.34 7.66
C GLU A 333 7.10 7.49 8.36
N LEU A 334 7.12 7.49 9.69
CA LEU A 334 7.88 8.42 10.50
C LEU A 334 8.86 7.63 11.37
N VAL A 335 10.15 7.73 11.06
CA VAL A 335 11.22 7.16 11.90
C VAL A 335 11.29 7.95 13.20
N ILE A 336 11.14 7.25 14.33
CA ILE A 336 11.09 7.86 15.66
C ILE A 336 12.48 7.87 16.31
N ALA A 337 13.18 6.73 16.21
CA ALA A 337 14.56 6.59 16.67
C ALA A 337 15.23 5.37 16.00
N GLU A 338 16.56 5.46 15.86
CA GLU A 338 17.46 4.39 15.45
C GLU A 338 18.68 4.39 16.38
N GLY A 339 19.39 3.27 16.49
CA GLY A 339 20.62 3.18 17.29
C GLY A 339 20.43 3.23 18.81
N LEU A 340 19.20 3.01 19.32
CA LEU A 340 18.97 2.81 20.75
C LEU A 340 19.71 1.56 21.25
N ARG A 341 20.05 1.54 22.54
CA ARG A 341 20.58 0.33 23.19
C ARG A 341 19.51 -0.76 23.16
N ASN A 342 19.83 -1.94 22.63
CA ASN A 342 18.84 -3.02 22.53
C ASN A 342 18.25 -3.35 23.92
N GLY A 343 16.96 -3.06 24.10
CA GLY A 343 16.31 -3.10 25.40
C GLY A 343 14.82 -2.75 25.34
N PRO A 344 14.13 -2.73 26.49
CA PRO A 344 12.74 -2.32 26.59
C PRO A 344 12.61 -0.79 26.45
N HIS A 345 11.67 -0.35 25.62
CA HIS A 345 11.37 1.04 25.33
C HIS A 345 9.85 1.25 25.20
N SER A 346 9.39 2.50 25.22
CA SER A 346 8.00 2.83 24.90
C SER A 346 7.87 4.13 24.12
N ILE A 347 6.93 4.16 23.18
CA ILE A 347 6.48 5.40 22.52
C ILE A 347 5.08 5.77 22.99
N ASN A 348 4.83 7.06 23.22
CA ASN A 348 3.49 7.62 23.38
C ASN A 348 3.20 8.48 22.15
N ILE A 349 2.16 8.15 21.37
CA ILE A 349 1.68 8.95 20.24
C ILE A 349 0.42 9.67 20.71
N VAL A 350 0.51 10.99 20.88
CA VAL A 350 -0.58 11.85 21.38
C VAL A 350 -1.15 12.66 20.21
N SER A 351 -2.46 12.56 19.94
CA SER A 351 -3.13 13.37 18.93
C SER A 351 -3.16 14.85 19.35
N ARG A 352 -2.83 15.77 18.44
CA ARG A 352 -3.06 17.21 18.66
C ARG A 352 -4.51 17.56 18.34
N GLU A 353 -5.02 17.03 17.23
CA GLU A 353 -6.41 17.17 16.77
C GLU A 353 -7.00 15.80 16.36
N GLY A 354 -8.27 15.79 15.95
CA GLY A 354 -8.91 14.61 15.36
C GLY A 354 -8.38 14.27 13.97
N GLY A 355 -8.70 13.07 13.47
CA GLY A 355 -8.37 12.66 12.10
C GLY A 355 -7.00 12.00 11.89
N LEU A 356 -6.29 11.64 12.98
CA LEU A 356 -5.06 10.86 12.90
C LEU A 356 -5.38 9.36 12.86
N GLU A 357 -5.04 8.68 11.77
CA GLU A 357 -5.11 7.22 11.60
C GLU A 357 -3.71 6.60 11.79
N LEU A 358 -3.62 5.45 12.47
CA LEU A 358 -2.35 4.75 12.73
C LEU A 358 -2.39 3.29 12.22
N GLU A 359 -1.58 2.95 11.22
CA GLU A 359 -1.51 1.57 10.68
C GLU A 359 -0.77 0.61 11.64
N GLY A 360 0.22 1.10 12.38
CA GLY A 360 1.07 0.29 13.25
C GLY A 360 2.49 0.85 13.46
N VAL A 361 3.36 0.02 14.04
CA VAL A 361 4.73 0.37 14.44
C VAL A 361 5.72 -0.69 13.96
N LYS A 362 6.82 -0.28 13.33
CA LYS A 362 7.94 -1.17 12.97
C LYS A 362 9.07 -1.02 13.99
N VAL A 363 9.49 -2.13 14.59
CA VAL A 363 10.49 -2.17 15.67
C VAL A 363 11.81 -2.69 15.14
N PHE A 364 12.88 -1.92 15.34
CA PHE A 364 14.23 -2.21 14.87
C PHE A 364 15.01 -3.11 15.84
N GLY A 365 16.06 -3.78 15.35
CA GLY A 365 16.92 -4.64 16.17
C GLY A 365 16.43 -6.09 16.34
N LYS A 366 15.21 -6.42 15.89
CA LYS A 366 14.74 -7.80 15.73
C LYS A 366 15.19 -8.34 14.37
N GLU A 367 15.85 -9.49 14.34
CA GLU A 367 16.23 -10.16 13.09
C GLU A 367 14.98 -10.64 12.34
N ILE A 368 14.90 -10.31 11.05
CA ILE A 368 13.81 -10.69 10.15
C ILE A 368 14.38 -11.63 9.08
N MET A 369 13.97 -12.90 9.13
CA MET A 369 14.34 -13.91 8.13
C MET A 369 13.42 -13.83 6.91
N GLN A 370 13.92 -14.24 5.73
CA GLN A 370 13.04 -14.56 4.61
C GLN A 370 12.42 -15.95 4.80
N GLY A 371 11.13 -16.11 4.50
CA GLY A 371 10.47 -17.42 4.58
C GLY A 371 10.82 -18.37 3.42
N PRO A 372 10.54 -19.68 3.58
CA PRO A 372 10.94 -20.69 2.61
C PRO A 372 10.12 -20.63 1.31
N ARG A 373 10.74 -20.98 0.18
CA ARG A 373 10.08 -20.95 -1.15
C ARG A 373 8.74 -21.70 -1.14
N GLY A 374 7.69 -21.04 -1.63
CA GLY A 374 6.34 -21.60 -1.72
C GLY A 374 5.48 -21.46 -0.46
N TRP A 375 5.99 -20.82 0.62
CA TRP A 375 5.20 -20.60 1.84
C TRP A 375 4.08 -19.58 1.69
N ILE A 376 4.21 -18.63 0.75
CA ILE A 376 3.19 -17.65 0.37
C ILE A 376 2.40 -18.18 -0.83
N THR A 377 1.08 -18.08 -0.77
CA THR A 377 0.17 -18.22 -1.92
C THR A 377 -0.72 -16.98 -2.02
N VAL A 378 -0.94 -16.47 -3.24
CA VAL A 378 -1.74 -15.27 -3.49
C VAL A 378 -2.81 -15.55 -4.54
N TYR A 379 -4.07 -15.21 -4.25
CA TYR A 379 -5.19 -15.45 -5.16
C TYR A 379 -6.32 -14.39 -5.06
N PRO A 380 -6.80 -13.83 -6.18
CA PRO A 380 -6.30 -14.02 -7.54
C PRO A 380 -4.90 -13.42 -7.73
N ASN A 381 -4.11 -13.97 -8.67
CA ASN A 381 -2.75 -13.53 -8.96
C ASN A 381 -2.66 -12.48 -10.08
N SER A 382 -3.80 -12.11 -10.68
CA SER A 382 -3.92 -11.05 -11.68
C SER A 382 -5.38 -10.62 -11.80
N GLY A 383 -5.60 -9.40 -12.28
CA GLY A 383 -6.94 -8.82 -12.39
C GLY A 383 -6.99 -7.58 -13.28
N LYS A 384 -8.19 -6.99 -13.34
CA LYS A 384 -8.46 -5.70 -13.96
C LYS A 384 -9.42 -4.95 -13.05
N THR A 385 -9.13 -3.68 -12.81
CA THR A 385 -9.88 -2.84 -11.87
C THR A 385 -10.19 -1.50 -12.54
N LEU A 386 -11.45 -1.08 -12.60
CA LEU A 386 -11.83 0.26 -13.08
C LEU A 386 -12.14 1.20 -11.93
N SER A 387 -13.16 0.90 -11.14
CA SER A 387 -13.63 1.69 -9.97
C SER A 387 -14.08 0.82 -8.79
N GLU A 388 -14.18 -0.48 -9.00
CA GLU A 388 -14.41 -1.54 -8.03
C GLU A 388 -13.20 -1.78 -7.10
N THR A 389 -13.42 -2.53 -6.02
CA THR A 389 -12.37 -3.01 -5.11
C THR A 389 -12.14 -4.50 -5.35
N ASP A 390 -10.96 -4.87 -5.84
CA ASP A 390 -10.53 -6.26 -5.98
C ASP A 390 -9.99 -6.78 -4.63
N TYR A 391 -10.43 -7.97 -4.20
CA TYR A 391 -9.96 -8.58 -2.95
C TYR A 391 -8.96 -9.71 -3.20
N VAL A 392 -7.68 -9.43 -2.94
CA VAL A 392 -6.58 -10.37 -3.10
C VAL A 392 -6.28 -11.07 -1.78
N ASN A 393 -6.45 -12.38 -1.74
CA ASN A 393 -6.19 -13.20 -0.56
C ASN A 393 -4.71 -13.60 -0.54
N VAL A 394 -4.05 -13.40 0.60
CA VAL A 394 -2.67 -13.79 0.86
C VAL A 394 -2.67 -14.86 1.95
N GLN A 395 -2.15 -16.05 1.63
CA GLN A 395 -2.07 -17.20 2.53
C GLN A 395 -0.62 -17.52 2.85
N LEU A 396 -0.32 -17.73 4.14
CA LEU A 396 0.96 -18.22 4.64
C LEU A 396 0.80 -19.63 5.20
N ASN A 397 1.71 -20.54 4.81
CA ASN A 397 1.77 -21.90 5.32
C ASN A 397 3.00 -22.09 6.22
N THR A 398 2.79 -22.20 7.54
CA THR A 398 3.85 -22.35 8.56
C THR A 398 4.27 -23.80 8.80
N SER A 399 3.85 -24.77 7.96
CA SER A 399 4.08 -26.20 8.23
C SER A 399 5.54 -26.62 8.23
N ASN A 400 6.38 -26.00 7.39
CA ASN A 400 7.82 -26.27 7.28
C ASN A 400 8.65 -25.02 7.59
N VAL A 401 8.14 -24.12 8.43
CA VAL A 401 8.82 -22.87 8.81
C VAL A 401 9.40 -23.04 10.21
N ALA A 402 10.70 -22.78 10.37
CA ALA A 402 11.39 -22.86 11.64
C ALA A 402 10.99 -21.71 12.58
N PRO A 403 11.24 -21.78 13.90
CA PRO A 403 10.91 -20.69 14.82
C PRO A 403 11.72 -19.41 14.54
N GLY A 404 11.06 -18.25 14.61
CA GLY A 404 11.64 -16.91 14.47
C GLY A 404 10.69 -15.90 13.85
N SER A 405 11.17 -14.67 13.63
CA SER A 405 10.45 -13.62 12.90
C SER A 405 10.77 -13.66 11.42
N TYR A 406 9.74 -13.55 10.59
CA TYR A 406 9.84 -13.60 9.13
C TYR A 406 9.19 -12.41 8.46
N GLY A 407 9.75 -12.03 7.30
CA GLY A 407 9.19 -11.04 6.40
C GLY A 407 9.46 -11.38 4.93
N ASP A 408 8.63 -10.86 4.04
CA ASP A 408 8.70 -11.05 2.58
C ASP A 408 7.98 -9.88 1.89
N GLN A 409 8.06 -9.78 0.56
CA GLN A 409 7.32 -8.78 -0.22
C GLN A 409 6.51 -9.41 -1.35
N ILE A 410 5.31 -8.87 -1.57
CA ILE A 410 4.41 -9.23 -2.66
C ILE A 410 4.40 -8.05 -3.64
N VAL A 411 4.94 -8.25 -4.83
CA VAL A 411 5.06 -7.17 -5.83
C VAL A 411 3.86 -7.21 -6.77
N PHE A 412 3.08 -6.14 -6.80
CA PHE A 412 1.98 -5.92 -7.72
C PHE A 412 2.52 -5.12 -8.92
N LYS A 413 2.72 -5.80 -10.06
CA LYS A 413 3.10 -5.16 -11.33
C LYS A 413 1.84 -4.79 -12.11
N SER A 414 1.78 -3.56 -12.60
CA SER A 414 0.61 -3.01 -13.31
C SER A 414 0.98 -2.14 -14.51
N ASN A 415 -0.01 -1.76 -15.32
CA ASN A 415 0.14 -0.73 -16.35
C ASN A 415 0.35 0.70 -15.80
N SER A 416 0.33 0.90 -14.48
CA SER A 416 0.68 2.17 -13.80
C SER A 416 2.05 2.17 -13.12
N GLY A 417 2.76 1.03 -13.11
CA GLY A 417 4.01 0.84 -12.38
C GLY A 417 3.96 -0.36 -11.42
N GLU A 418 4.88 -0.39 -10.46
CA GLU A 418 4.98 -1.45 -9.44
C GLU A 418 4.68 -0.90 -8.04
N GLU A 419 3.86 -1.62 -7.29
CA GLU A 419 3.54 -1.33 -5.88
C GLU A 419 3.82 -2.59 -5.04
N LYS A 420 4.23 -2.41 -3.78
CA LYS A 420 4.69 -3.48 -2.89
C LYS A 420 3.78 -3.61 -1.68
N ALA A 421 3.37 -4.83 -1.36
CA ALA A 421 2.86 -5.16 -0.03
C ALA A 421 3.92 -5.95 0.75
N SER A 422 4.27 -5.50 1.95
CA SER A 422 5.16 -6.24 2.85
C SER A 422 4.37 -7.16 3.77
N ILE A 423 4.88 -8.36 4.03
CA ILE A 423 4.30 -9.27 5.03
C ILE A 423 5.23 -9.43 6.24
N PHE A 424 4.65 -9.70 7.40
CA PHE A 424 5.37 -10.02 8.63
C PHE A 424 4.65 -11.10 9.44
N ILE A 425 5.39 -12.03 10.03
CA ILE A 425 4.85 -13.07 10.93
C ILE A 425 5.91 -13.50 11.94
N ASP A 426 5.48 -13.80 13.17
CA ASP A 426 6.30 -14.48 14.16
C ASP A 426 5.87 -15.95 14.25
N VAL A 427 6.73 -16.84 13.76
CA VAL A 427 6.56 -18.28 13.96
C VAL A 427 7.23 -18.62 15.29
N LEU A 428 6.42 -18.82 16.32
CA LEU A 428 6.92 -19.13 17.65
C LEU A 428 7.39 -20.60 17.70
N PRO A 429 8.33 -20.96 18.59
CA PRO A 429 8.74 -22.34 18.74
C PRO A 429 7.52 -23.23 19.04
N ASP A 430 7.41 -24.38 18.35
CA ASP A 430 6.57 -25.48 18.84
C ASP A 430 7.27 -26.07 20.07
N ALA A 431 7.16 -25.31 21.17
CA ALA A 431 7.66 -25.73 22.44
C ALA A 431 6.98 -27.06 22.76
N THR A 432 7.78 -28.04 23.18
CA THR A 432 7.35 -29.04 24.14
C THR A 432 6.88 -28.28 25.39
N GLN A 433 5.64 -27.77 25.32
CA GLN A 433 5.07 -26.68 26.11
C GLN A 433 5.53 -26.82 27.55
N LYS A 434 6.37 -25.90 28.05
CA LYS A 434 6.93 -25.96 29.42
C LYS A 434 5.75 -26.04 30.39
N SER A 435 5.47 -27.26 30.83
CA SER A 435 4.19 -27.64 31.38
C SER A 435 4.34 -27.73 32.89
N MET A 436 3.73 -26.79 33.60
CA MET A 436 3.89 -26.68 35.03
C MET A 436 2.93 -27.69 35.69
N ASP A 437 3.49 -28.63 36.44
CA ASP A 437 2.72 -29.64 37.17
C ASP A 437 1.86 -28.95 38.23
N VAL A 438 0.53 -29.10 38.11
CA VAL A 438 -0.42 -28.61 39.11
C VAL A 438 -0.71 -29.73 40.07
N TYR A 439 -0.39 -29.50 41.34
CA TYR A 439 -0.59 -30.45 42.41
C TYR A 439 -1.92 -30.21 43.13
N LEU A 440 -2.63 -31.29 43.41
CA LEU A 440 -3.84 -31.27 44.24
C LEU A 440 -3.48 -31.53 45.71
N TYR A 441 -4.07 -30.72 46.59
CA TYR A 441 -4.07 -30.89 48.03
C TYR A 441 -5.52 -30.93 48.54
N SER A 442 -5.83 -31.87 49.44
CA SER A 442 -7.18 -32.08 49.99
C SER A 442 -7.25 -31.88 51.51
N LYS A 443 -8.39 -31.36 51.99
CA LYS A 443 -8.80 -31.44 53.40
C LYS A 443 -10.31 -31.25 53.54
N ASP A 444 -11.02 -32.11 54.29
CA ASP A 444 -12.44 -31.92 54.65
C ASP A 444 -13.40 -31.57 53.47
N LEU A 445 -13.17 -32.19 52.31
CA LEU A 445 -13.83 -31.92 51.01
C LEU A 445 -13.61 -30.50 50.45
N ASP A 446 -12.50 -29.85 50.82
CA ASP A 446 -11.92 -28.67 50.17
C ASP A 446 -10.65 -29.09 49.39
N TYR A 447 -10.40 -28.43 48.25
CA TYR A 447 -9.50 -28.92 47.19
C TYR A 447 -8.68 -27.78 46.57
N VAL A 448 -7.38 -27.74 46.89
CA VAL A 448 -6.45 -26.70 46.45
C VAL A 448 -5.57 -27.22 45.32
N PHE A 449 -5.60 -26.51 44.18
CA PHE A 449 -4.70 -26.70 43.05
C PHE A 449 -3.61 -25.62 43.09
N THR A 450 -2.34 -26.03 43.07
CA THR A 450 -1.17 -25.16 43.21
C THR A 450 0.00 -25.65 42.34
N LEU A 451 0.87 -24.73 41.93
CA LEU A 451 2.17 -25.02 41.31
C LEU A 451 3.24 -25.52 42.31
N ASN A 452 2.85 -25.88 43.54
CA ASN A 452 3.74 -26.37 44.60
C ASN A 452 4.83 -25.33 44.96
N ASN A 453 4.43 -24.06 45.08
CA ASN A 453 5.28 -23.01 45.65
C ASN A 453 5.63 -23.35 47.11
N HIS A 454 6.92 -23.39 47.46
CA HIS A 454 7.39 -23.77 48.79
C HIS A 454 6.70 -23.03 49.96
N VAL A 455 6.40 -21.73 49.81
CA VAL A 455 5.76 -20.91 50.86
C VAL A 455 4.29 -21.30 51.05
N GLU A 456 3.58 -21.52 49.95
CA GLU A 456 2.18 -21.96 49.95
C GLU A 456 2.07 -23.40 50.49
N VAL A 457 2.91 -24.31 50.01
CA VAL A 457 2.94 -25.71 50.42
C VAL A 457 3.23 -25.87 51.92
N ALA A 458 4.17 -25.09 52.47
CA ALA A 458 4.42 -25.08 53.91
C ALA A 458 3.17 -24.64 54.71
N THR A 459 2.41 -23.68 54.18
CA THR A 459 1.17 -23.20 54.78
C THR A 459 0.04 -24.24 54.69
N LEU A 460 -0.14 -24.89 53.53
CA LEU A 460 -1.11 -25.97 53.33
C LEU A 460 -0.85 -27.16 54.27
N ILE A 461 0.40 -27.62 54.34
CA ILE A 461 0.80 -28.74 55.23
C ILE A 461 0.58 -28.37 56.70
N LYS A 462 0.97 -27.15 57.13
CA LYS A 462 0.71 -26.66 58.49
C LYS A 462 -0.79 -26.61 58.82
N ASN A 463 -1.63 -26.31 57.84
CA ASN A 463 -3.09 -26.28 57.97
C ASN A 463 -3.74 -27.68 57.87
N GLY A 464 -2.96 -28.74 57.69
CA GLY A 464 -3.42 -30.14 57.66
C GLY A 464 -3.97 -30.61 56.32
N TYR A 465 -3.54 -30.00 55.20
CA TYR A 465 -3.83 -30.52 53.86
C TYR A 465 -2.90 -31.67 53.47
N VAL A 466 -3.46 -32.71 52.86
CA VAL A 466 -2.73 -33.87 52.32
C VAL A 466 -2.47 -33.67 50.82
N LYS A 467 -1.27 -34.02 50.36
CA LYS A 467 -0.89 -33.94 48.93
C LYS A 467 -1.35 -35.20 48.19
N GLU A 468 -2.26 -35.07 47.23
CA GLU A 468 -2.79 -36.18 46.44
C GLU A 468 -1.85 -36.58 45.28
N GLY A 469 -1.15 -35.60 44.71
CA GLY A 469 -0.28 -35.80 43.54
C GLY A 469 -0.46 -34.70 42.49
N ILE A 470 -0.05 -34.99 41.24
CA ILE A 470 -0.23 -34.11 40.09
C ILE A 470 -1.63 -34.37 39.51
N ALA A 471 -2.45 -33.32 39.36
CA ALA A 471 -3.81 -33.44 38.85
C ALA A 471 -3.91 -33.20 37.33
N PHE A 472 -3.15 -32.22 36.83
CA PHE A 472 -3.06 -31.83 35.41
C PHE A 472 -1.87 -30.88 35.23
N ARG A 473 -1.57 -30.51 33.98
CA ARG A 473 -0.50 -29.55 33.67
C ARG A 473 -1.01 -28.28 33.02
N LEU A 474 -0.60 -27.14 33.58
CA LEU A 474 -0.83 -25.80 33.01
C LEU A 474 0.36 -25.36 32.16
N PHE A 475 0.16 -24.28 31.41
CA PHE A 475 1.15 -23.66 30.56
C PHE A 475 1.90 -22.57 31.32
N SER A 476 3.20 -22.40 31.01
CA SER A 476 3.93 -21.20 31.44
C SER A 476 3.22 -19.92 30.98
N PRO A 477 3.39 -18.79 31.71
CA PRO A 477 3.03 -17.46 31.24
C PRO A 477 3.52 -17.19 29.81
N GLU A 478 2.91 -16.20 29.15
CA GLU A 478 3.22 -15.76 27.77
C GLU A 478 2.98 -16.80 26.66
N THR A 479 2.59 -18.05 26.97
CA THR A 479 2.42 -19.06 25.91
C THR A 479 1.14 -18.80 25.07
N PRO A 480 1.20 -18.73 23.72
CA PRO A 480 0.07 -18.29 22.89
C PRO A 480 -1.17 -19.17 22.96
N GLY A 481 -2.36 -18.56 22.87
CA GLY A 481 -3.65 -19.26 22.95
C GLY A 481 -4.04 -19.69 24.37
N THR A 482 -3.29 -19.23 25.37
CA THR A 482 -3.54 -19.48 26.79
C THR A 482 -3.78 -18.17 27.54
N ALA A 483 -4.51 -18.24 28.65
CA ALA A 483 -4.79 -17.10 29.52
C ALA A 483 -4.52 -17.49 30.98
N SER A 484 -4.13 -16.51 31.81
CA SER A 484 -3.88 -16.67 33.24
C SER A 484 -5.06 -17.32 33.97
N PHE A 485 -4.84 -18.47 34.60
CA PHE A 485 -5.83 -19.23 35.34
C PHE A 485 -5.82 -18.80 36.81
N TYR A 486 -6.82 -18.01 37.18
CA TYR A 486 -6.95 -17.38 38.49
C TYR A 486 -7.62 -18.31 39.51
N ARG A 487 -7.31 -18.11 40.80
CA ARG A 487 -7.92 -18.77 41.96
C ARG A 487 -8.50 -17.76 42.94
N TRP A 488 -9.68 -18.07 43.46
CA TRP A 488 -10.33 -17.40 44.58
C TRP A 488 -10.75 -18.40 45.65
N TYR A 489 -10.81 -17.97 46.91
CA TYR A 489 -11.27 -18.77 48.05
C TYR A 489 -12.46 -18.12 48.77
N ASN A 490 -13.49 -18.92 49.10
CA ASN A 490 -14.62 -18.51 49.93
C ASN A 490 -14.56 -19.24 51.30
N PRO A 491 -14.27 -18.53 52.41
CA PRO A 491 -14.07 -19.15 53.73
C PRO A 491 -15.36 -19.67 54.39
N VAL A 492 -16.53 -19.22 53.94
CA VAL A 492 -17.83 -19.66 54.49
C VAL A 492 -18.27 -20.97 53.85
N LEU A 493 -18.14 -21.07 52.52
CA LEU A 493 -18.44 -22.31 51.78
C LEU A 493 -17.32 -23.36 51.94
N LYS A 494 -16.09 -22.91 52.22
CA LYS A 494 -14.83 -23.66 52.04
C LYS A 494 -14.71 -24.16 50.61
N ASP A 495 -14.58 -23.20 49.70
CA ASP A 495 -14.59 -23.44 48.27
C ASP A 495 -13.46 -22.67 47.58
N HIS A 496 -12.74 -23.36 46.69
CA HIS A 496 -11.76 -22.76 45.79
C HIS A 496 -12.32 -22.73 44.36
N TYR A 497 -12.58 -21.53 43.85
CA TYR A 497 -13.05 -21.32 42.48
C TYR A 497 -11.91 -20.91 41.56
N TYR A 498 -11.95 -21.39 40.31
CA TYR A 498 -10.93 -21.17 39.29
C TYR A 498 -11.55 -20.81 37.94
N HIS A 499 -10.99 -19.78 37.29
CA HIS A 499 -11.35 -19.34 35.94
C HIS A 499 -10.18 -18.62 35.25
N TYR A 500 -10.17 -18.60 33.92
CA TYR A 500 -9.24 -17.77 33.13
C TYR A 500 -9.72 -16.33 32.93
N ASP A 501 -10.91 -16.01 33.41
CA ASP A 501 -11.52 -14.67 33.32
C ASP A 501 -11.44 -14.03 34.71
N ARG A 502 -10.83 -12.84 34.79
CA ARG A 502 -10.61 -12.13 36.04
C ARG A 502 -11.90 -11.60 36.69
N SER A 503 -13.00 -11.53 35.95
CA SER A 503 -14.35 -11.22 36.46
C SER A 503 -15.10 -12.46 37.01
N GLY A 504 -14.55 -13.67 36.85
CA GLY A 504 -15.15 -14.91 37.32
C GLY A 504 -16.03 -15.65 36.29
N GLY A 505 -16.01 -15.27 35.01
CA GLY A 505 -16.68 -16.05 33.95
C GLY A 505 -18.21 -16.07 34.07
N GLY A 506 -18.80 -14.98 34.58
CA GLY A 506 -20.24 -14.88 34.86
C GLY A 506 -20.69 -15.46 36.21
N LYS A 507 -19.80 -16.08 37.00
CA LYS A 507 -20.09 -16.44 38.39
C LYS A 507 -20.11 -15.19 39.27
N ARG A 508 -21.11 -15.08 40.16
CA ARG A 508 -21.08 -14.11 41.27
C ARG A 508 -20.00 -14.50 42.28
N LEU A 509 -18.99 -13.65 42.44
CA LEU A 509 -17.86 -13.84 43.36
C LEU A 509 -18.13 -13.26 44.77
N ASP A 510 -19.39 -13.17 45.18
CA ASP A 510 -19.77 -12.62 46.49
C ASP A 510 -19.21 -13.48 47.63
N GLY A 511 -18.37 -12.88 48.49
CA GLY A 511 -17.66 -13.58 49.56
C GLY A 511 -16.44 -14.40 49.12
N TYR A 512 -16.02 -14.31 47.86
CA TYR A 512 -14.80 -14.94 47.35
C TYR A 512 -13.64 -13.93 47.35
N PHE A 513 -12.57 -14.25 48.06
CA PHE A 513 -11.34 -13.46 48.07
C PHE A 513 -10.43 -13.94 46.94
N PHE A 514 -9.90 -13.02 46.13
CA PHE A 514 -8.89 -13.36 45.13
C PHE A 514 -7.57 -13.72 45.81
N GLU A 515 -6.93 -14.79 45.35
CA GLU A 515 -5.62 -15.22 45.87
C GLU A 515 -4.49 -15.02 44.86
N ALA A 516 -4.51 -15.74 43.73
CA ALA A 516 -3.37 -15.83 42.81
C ALA A 516 -3.78 -16.18 41.37
N SER A 517 -2.83 -16.05 40.44
CA SER A 517 -2.82 -16.85 39.20
C SER A 517 -1.95 -18.09 39.45
N ILE A 518 -2.40 -19.26 38.99
CA ILE A 518 -1.69 -20.53 39.16
C ILE A 518 -1.04 -21.04 37.86
N GLY A 519 -0.71 -20.13 36.93
CA GLY A 519 -0.22 -20.44 35.59
C GLY A 519 -1.28 -20.21 34.51
N ASN A 520 -1.00 -20.54 33.25
CA ASN A 520 -1.93 -20.31 32.15
C ASN A 520 -2.68 -21.58 31.73
N ILE A 521 -3.95 -21.43 31.33
CA ILE A 521 -4.77 -22.49 30.75
C ILE A 521 -5.12 -22.16 29.30
N ALA A 522 -5.20 -23.15 28.41
CA ALA A 522 -5.65 -22.93 27.05
C ALA A 522 -7.17 -22.68 27.03
N THR A 523 -7.62 -21.62 26.37
CA THR A 523 -9.06 -21.27 26.27
C THR A 523 -9.74 -21.97 25.09
N SER A 524 -8.95 -22.51 24.16
CA SER A 524 -9.40 -23.32 23.02
C SER A 524 -8.55 -24.60 22.92
N ARG A 525 -9.07 -25.64 22.26
CA ARG A 525 -8.42 -26.95 22.21
C ARG A 525 -7.11 -26.90 21.41
N MET A 526 -6.00 -27.28 22.04
CA MET A 526 -4.66 -27.25 21.46
C MET A 526 -4.09 -28.67 21.23
N ARG A 527 -2.97 -28.78 20.51
CA ARG A 527 -2.35 -30.08 20.22
C ARG A 527 -1.86 -30.75 21.52
N GLY A 528 -2.42 -31.92 21.81
CA GLY A 528 -2.10 -32.70 23.00
C GLY A 528 -2.73 -32.19 24.29
N THR A 529 -3.75 -31.32 24.24
CA THR A 529 -4.53 -30.94 25.44
C THR A 529 -5.82 -31.76 25.56
N ARG A 530 -6.26 -31.92 26.81
CA ARG A 530 -7.56 -32.49 27.21
C ARG A 530 -8.38 -31.45 27.98
N GLU A 531 -9.68 -31.67 28.05
CA GLU A 531 -10.64 -30.83 28.77
C GLU A 531 -10.39 -30.86 30.29
N LEU A 532 -10.42 -29.70 30.95
CA LEU A 532 -10.54 -29.60 32.41
C LEU A 532 -12.01 -29.34 32.76
N TYR A 533 -12.72 -30.37 33.23
CA TYR A 533 -14.12 -30.27 33.58
C TYR A 533 -14.29 -29.65 34.98
N ARG A 534 -15.18 -28.66 35.08
CA ARG A 534 -15.64 -28.06 36.32
C ARG A 534 -16.92 -28.77 36.78
N TRP A 535 -17.01 -29.03 38.07
CA TRP A 535 -18.13 -29.70 38.71
C TRP A 535 -18.56 -28.87 39.92
N VAL A 536 -19.86 -28.80 40.22
CA VAL A 536 -20.41 -28.07 41.39
C VAL A 536 -21.31 -28.95 42.24
N ASN A 537 -21.17 -28.88 43.55
CA ASN A 537 -22.05 -29.57 44.49
C ASN A 537 -23.25 -28.65 44.84
N PRO A 538 -24.48 -28.96 44.40
CA PRO A 538 -25.62 -28.05 44.55
C PRO A 538 -26.10 -27.90 46.00
N SER A 539 -25.66 -28.75 46.92
CA SER A 539 -26.04 -28.70 48.34
C SER A 539 -25.05 -27.93 49.21
N THR A 540 -23.85 -27.62 48.70
CA THR A 540 -22.78 -26.92 49.45
C THR A 540 -22.17 -25.74 48.70
N GLY A 541 -22.45 -25.60 47.40
CA GLY A 541 -21.87 -24.54 46.55
C GLY A 541 -20.40 -24.75 46.18
N ARG A 542 -19.77 -25.85 46.60
CA ARG A 542 -18.35 -26.16 46.34
C ARG A 542 -18.11 -26.66 44.92
N HIS A 543 -16.94 -26.39 44.38
CA HIS A 543 -16.50 -26.82 43.05
C HIS A 543 -15.40 -27.87 43.15
N TYR A 544 -15.27 -28.66 42.08
CA TYR A 544 -14.18 -29.61 41.90
C TYR A 544 -13.76 -29.62 40.43
N TYR A 545 -12.47 -29.80 40.17
CA TYR A 545 -11.89 -29.72 38.83
C TYR A 545 -11.17 -31.01 38.50
N SER A 546 -11.43 -31.58 37.31
CA SER A 546 -10.82 -32.85 36.91
C SER A 546 -10.83 -33.04 35.40
N THR A 547 -9.84 -33.75 34.88
CA THR A 547 -9.78 -34.17 33.48
C THR A 547 -10.49 -35.50 33.22
N ASP A 548 -11.05 -36.15 34.24
CA ASP A 548 -11.86 -37.36 34.09
C ASP A 548 -13.30 -36.98 33.70
N SER A 549 -13.71 -37.34 32.49
CA SER A 549 -15.04 -37.06 31.94
C SER A 549 -16.15 -37.91 32.55
N ARG A 550 -15.81 -39.01 33.25
CA ARG A 550 -16.80 -39.88 33.92
C ARG A 550 -17.53 -39.10 35.01
N GLY A 551 -18.81 -39.40 35.18
CA GLY A 551 -19.72 -38.65 36.04
C GLY A 551 -19.44 -38.77 37.55
N SER A 552 -20.44 -38.40 38.34
CA SER A 552 -20.40 -38.14 39.79
C SER A 552 -20.12 -39.37 40.67
N THR A 553 -18.92 -39.94 40.54
CA THR A 553 -18.44 -41.14 41.25
C THR A 553 -17.31 -40.83 42.23
N GLY A 554 -17.15 -41.64 43.28
CA GLY A 554 -16.12 -41.45 44.29
C GLY A 554 -16.25 -40.09 44.99
N ILE A 555 -15.15 -39.34 45.05
CA ILE A 555 -15.08 -37.97 45.59
C ILE A 555 -16.14 -37.03 44.97
N ARG A 556 -16.48 -37.22 43.69
CA ARG A 556 -17.47 -36.39 42.97
C ARG A 556 -18.93 -36.82 43.20
N LYS A 557 -19.22 -37.77 44.08
CA LYS A 557 -20.59 -38.22 44.36
C LYS A 557 -21.44 -37.05 44.87
N GLY A 558 -22.55 -36.76 44.19
CA GLY A 558 -23.43 -35.63 44.48
C GLY A 558 -23.09 -34.31 43.76
N TYR A 559 -21.91 -34.19 43.14
CA TYR A 559 -21.61 -33.06 42.25
C TYR A 559 -22.38 -33.17 40.93
N ARG A 560 -22.57 -32.04 40.25
CA ARG A 560 -23.13 -31.90 38.90
C ARG A 560 -22.09 -31.26 37.98
N PHE A 561 -22.23 -31.46 36.67
CA PHE A 561 -21.37 -30.82 35.68
C PHE A 561 -21.66 -29.31 35.60
N ASP A 562 -20.61 -28.49 35.56
CA ASP A 562 -20.66 -27.02 35.62
C ASP A 562 -19.89 -26.35 34.46
N GLY A 563 -19.53 -27.12 33.43
CA GLY A 563 -18.84 -26.65 32.22
C GLY A 563 -17.37 -27.07 32.12
N ILE A 564 -16.70 -26.57 31.09
CA ILE A 564 -15.25 -26.77 30.87
C ILE A 564 -14.53 -25.49 31.34
N ALA A 565 -13.57 -25.65 32.25
CA ALA A 565 -12.76 -24.54 32.78
C ALA A 565 -11.64 -24.09 31.84
N GLY A 566 -11.31 -24.91 30.85
CA GLY A 566 -10.29 -24.71 29.83
C GLY A 566 -9.69 -26.05 29.38
N TYR A 567 -8.55 -26.01 28.70
CA TYR A 567 -7.81 -27.19 28.24
C TYR A 567 -6.41 -27.23 28.85
N VAL A 568 -5.99 -28.43 29.27
CA VAL A 568 -4.76 -28.73 30.05
C VAL A 568 -4.01 -29.92 29.45
N ARG A 569 -2.78 -30.19 29.90
CA ARG A 569 -2.02 -31.40 29.49
C ARG A 569 -2.13 -32.52 30.52
#